data_AF-A0A2V9UZU4-F1
#
_entry.id   AF-A0A2V9UZU4-F1
#
_cell.length_a   1.000
_cell.length_b   1.000
_cell.length_c   1.000
_cell.angle_alpha   90.00
_cell.angle_beta   90.00
_cell.angle_gamma   90.00
#
_symmetry.space_group_name_H-M   'P 1'
#
loop_
_entity.id
_entity.type
_entity.pdbx_description
1 polymer ?
#
loop_
_entity_poly.entity_id
_entity_poly.type
_entity_poly.pdbx_seq_one_letter_code
_entity_poly.pdbx_strand_id
1 'polypeptide(L)'
;MIAQVAGLLTIILAVWTWRVEKRRWLRFLGLAALGTVVAQGVLGGMTVLFYLPPAVSSAHAALAQTFFCIAVAIALFTGSKWVEEQPRVEFDPRKPSLFTLTLLSIFVLYVQLVLGAMYRHHGLSWWPHVVHAGIVSFVLAWTAVRALAVYSHIEAVRRPAVIMLSLVIAQLCLGFTAFLTRVAWGKDAAQPELPMVISTVSHVAVGALLLATTVILSIQVWRHVPVAFEERVPQAQRDPSAA
;
A
#
# COMPACT_ATOMS: atom_id res chain seq x y z
N MET A 1 -20.83 -8.63 -13.32
CA MET A 1 -21.14 -9.45 -12.13
C MET A 1 -20.18 -9.19 -10.96
N ILE A 2 -18.86 -9.45 -11.07
CA ILE A 2 -17.92 -9.28 -9.94
C ILE A 2 -17.89 -7.84 -9.38
N ALA A 3 -17.82 -6.82 -10.22
CA ALA A 3 -17.80 -5.42 -9.78
C ALA A 3 -19.08 -5.01 -9.01
N GLN A 4 -20.25 -5.52 -9.43
CA GLN A 4 -21.53 -5.26 -8.76
C GLN A 4 -21.58 -5.94 -7.39
N VAL A 5 -21.07 -7.17 -7.30
CA VAL A 5 -20.94 -7.89 -6.02
C VAL A 5 -20.00 -7.15 -5.07
N ALA A 6 -18.84 -6.70 -5.55
CA ALA A 6 -17.91 -5.89 -4.77
C ALA A 6 -18.56 -4.58 -4.28
N GLY A 7 -19.34 -3.92 -5.16
CA GLY A 7 -20.11 -2.73 -4.81
C GLY A 7 -21.15 -2.99 -3.71
N LEU A 8 -21.96 -4.05 -3.85
CA LEU A 8 -22.95 -4.44 -2.85
C LEU A 8 -22.29 -4.79 -1.51
N LEU A 9 -21.22 -5.59 -1.52
CA LEU A 9 -20.47 -5.93 -0.32
C LEU A 9 -19.87 -4.70 0.37
N THR A 10 -19.43 -3.70 -0.41
CA THR A 10 -18.89 -2.45 0.14
C THR A 10 -20.00 -1.58 0.76
N ILE A 11 -21.20 -1.56 0.18
CA ILE A 11 -22.37 -0.91 0.78
C ILE A 11 -22.72 -1.58 2.11
N ILE A 12 -22.79 -2.91 2.13
CA ILE A 12 -23.03 -3.69 3.35
C ILE A 12 -21.95 -3.40 4.39
N LEU A 13 -20.68 -3.39 4.01
CA LEU A 13 -19.57 -3.06 4.89
C LEU A 13 -19.72 -1.66 5.48
N ALA A 14 -19.98 -0.65 4.65
CA ALA A 14 -20.13 0.74 5.11
C ALA A 14 -21.30 0.90 6.09
N VAL A 15 -22.46 0.31 5.77
CA VAL A 15 -23.64 0.33 6.65
C VAL A 15 -23.37 -0.44 7.94
N TRP A 16 -22.78 -1.63 7.86
CA TRP A 16 -22.46 -2.46 9.03
C TRP A 16 -21.48 -1.75 9.96
N THR A 17 -20.36 -1.25 9.43
CA THR A 17 -19.39 -0.47 10.21
C THR A 17 -20.03 0.77 10.81
N TRP A 18 -20.90 1.48 10.09
CA TRP A 18 -21.60 2.65 10.62
C TRP A 18 -22.50 2.32 11.82
N ARG A 19 -23.19 1.16 11.78
CA ARG A 19 -24.13 0.72 12.81
C ARG A 19 -23.44 0.13 14.05
N VAL A 20 -22.43 -0.72 13.86
CA VAL A 20 -21.83 -1.53 14.93
C VAL A 20 -20.66 -0.82 15.59
N GLU A 21 -19.83 -0.12 14.83
CA GLU A 21 -18.58 0.42 15.33
C GLU A 21 -18.82 1.67 16.18
N LYS A 22 -18.15 1.82 17.33
CA LYS A 22 -18.26 3.01 18.18
C LYS A 22 -17.24 4.09 17.80
N ARG A 23 -16.10 3.69 17.24
CA ARG A 23 -15.00 4.56 16.83
C ARG A 23 -15.39 5.36 15.57
N ARG A 24 -15.58 6.68 15.72
CA ARG A 24 -16.00 7.58 14.62
C ARG A 24 -15.08 7.50 13.39
N TRP A 25 -13.77 7.45 13.59
CA TRP A 25 -12.81 7.40 12.49
C TRP A 25 -12.95 6.12 11.65
N LEU A 26 -13.29 4.98 12.25
CA LEU A 26 -13.48 3.72 11.53
C LEU A 26 -14.81 3.71 10.75
N ARG A 27 -15.84 4.42 11.24
CA ARG A 27 -17.06 4.70 10.46
C ARG A 27 -16.77 5.54 9.22
N PHE A 28 -15.98 6.60 9.36
CA PHE A 28 -15.55 7.41 8.21
C PHE A 28 -14.67 6.62 7.25
N LEU A 29 -13.86 5.68 7.74
CA LEU A 29 -13.08 4.78 6.89
C LEU A 29 -13.99 3.86 6.05
N GLY A 30 -15.08 3.34 6.63
CA GLY A 30 -16.11 2.59 5.89
C GLY A 30 -16.81 3.43 4.81
N LEU A 31 -17.15 4.68 5.12
CA LEU A 31 -17.69 5.62 4.13
C LEU A 31 -16.67 5.98 3.04
N ALA A 32 -15.40 6.12 3.39
CA ALA A 32 -14.32 6.36 2.44
C ALA A 32 -14.16 5.16 1.48
N ALA A 33 -14.25 3.92 1.98
CA ALA A 33 -14.27 2.72 1.14
C ALA A 33 -15.41 2.78 0.11
N LEU A 34 -16.63 3.10 0.56
CA LEU A 34 -17.77 3.26 -0.34
C LEU A 34 -17.54 4.39 -1.37
N GLY A 35 -17.02 5.53 -0.93
CA GLY A 35 -16.66 6.65 -1.80
C GLY A 35 -15.66 6.26 -2.88
N THR A 36 -14.63 5.47 -2.54
CA THR A 36 -13.66 4.98 -3.53
C THR A 36 -14.31 4.06 -4.57
N VAL A 37 -15.24 3.17 -4.19
CA VAL A 37 -15.93 2.28 -5.13
C VAL A 37 -16.88 3.05 -6.05
N VAL A 38 -17.59 4.07 -5.53
CA VAL A 38 -18.43 4.95 -6.35
C VAL A 38 -17.58 5.70 -7.37
N ALA A 39 -16.49 6.33 -6.94
CA ALA A 39 -15.55 7.01 -7.82
C ALA A 39 -14.94 6.05 -8.85
N GLN A 40 -14.58 4.83 -8.44
CA GLN A 40 -14.06 3.80 -9.33
C GLN A 40 -15.11 3.39 -10.38
N GLY A 41 -16.39 3.28 -10.02
CA GLY A 41 -17.50 3.03 -10.94
C GLY A 41 -17.67 4.14 -11.98
N VAL A 42 -17.59 5.40 -11.55
CA VAL A 42 -17.64 6.58 -12.44
C VAL A 42 -16.45 6.57 -13.40
N LEU A 43 -15.22 6.45 -12.90
CA LEU A 43 -14.03 6.39 -13.75
C LEU A 43 -14.09 5.19 -14.70
N GLY A 44 -14.58 4.04 -14.24
CA GLY A 44 -14.79 2.85 -15.06
C GLY A 44 -15.75 3.13 -16.22
N GLY A 45 -16.88 3.78 -15.97
CA GLY A 45 -17.80 4.22 -17.03
C GLY A 45 -17.15 5.20 -18.00
N MET A 46 -16.38 6.17 -17.49
CA MET A 46 -15.61 7.10 -18.32
C MET A 46 -14.59 6.39 -19.21
N THR A 47 -13.94 5.32 -18.74
CA THR A 47 -13.00 4.56 -19.58
C THR A 47 -13.68 3.91 -20.79
N VAL A 48 -14.96 3.56 -20.69
CA VAL A 48 -15.75 3.05 -21.83
C VAL A 48 -16.14 4.17 -22.78
N LEU A 49 -16.65 5.28 -22.23
CA LEU A 49 -17.14 6.42 -23.03
C LEU A 49 -16.03 7.16 -23.79
N PHE A 50 -14.84 7.24 -23.21
CA PHE A 50 -13.70 7.99 -23.78
C PHE A 50 -12.60 7.10 -24.36
N TYR A 51 -12.87 5.80 -24.57
CA TYR A 51 -11.93 4.86 -25.19
C TYR A 51 -10.58 4.75 -24.44
N LEU A 52 -10.64 4.46 -23.14
CA LEU A 52 -9.50 4.18 -22.25
C LEU A 52 -8.43 5.29 -22.20
N PRO A 53 -8.78 6.56 -21.91
CA PRO A 53 -7.78 7.62 -21.85
C PRO A 53 -6.80 7.34 -20.70
N PRO A 54 -5.47 7.44 -20.92
CA PRO A 54 -4.47 6.93 -19.98
C PRO A 54 -4.61 7.49 -18.55
N ALA A 55 -4.95 8.77 -18.44
CA ALA A 55 -5.21 9.46 -17.17
C ALA A 55 -6.36 8.82 -16.38
N VAL A 56 -7.51 8.61 -17.02
CA VAL A 56 -8.71 8.06 -16.36
C VAL A 56 -8.50 6.59 -16.01
N SER A 57 -7.94 5.80 -16.92
CA SER A 57 -7.69 4.38 -16.67
C SER A 57 -6.66 4.15 -15.56
N SER A 58 -5.62 4.98 -15.49
CA SER A 58 -4.64 4.90 -14.41
C SER A 58 -5.20 5.39 -13.08
N ALA A 59 -6.02 6.44 -13.08
CA ALA A 59 -6.73 6.90 -11.88
C ALA A 59 -7.70 5.82 -11.36
N HIS A 60 -8.43 5.15 -12.26
CA HIS A 60 -9.28 4.01 -11.92
C HIS A 60 -8.48 2.87 -11.26
N ALA A 61 -7.34 2.50 -11.84
CA ALA A 61 -6.46 1.48 -11.28
C ALA A 61 -5.89 1.88 -9.90
N ALA A 62 -5.49 3.14 -9.72
CA ALA A 62 -4.99 3.66 -8.44
C ALA A 62 -6.07 3.68 -7.36
N LEU A 63 -7.30 4.09 -7.70
CA LEU A 63 -8.43 4.03 -6.77
C LEU A 63 -8.76 2.59 -6.36
N ALA A 64 -8.68 1.63 -7.29
CA ALA A 64 -8.92 0.22 -6.97
C ALA A 64 -7.93 -0.30 -5.90
N GLN A 65 -6.64 0.05 -6.00
CA GLN A 65 -5.67 -0.35 -4.98
C GLN A 65 -5.80 0.43 -3.68
N THR A 66 -6.24 1.68 -3.75
CA THR A 66 -6.57 2.49 -2.57
C THR A 66 -7.74 1.86 -1.80
N PHE A 67 -8.81 1.48 -2.51
CA PHE A 67 -9.94 0.73 -1.94
C PHE A 67 -9.47 -0.57 -1.29
N PHE A 68 -8.63 -1.35 -1.97
CA PHE A 68 -8.10 -2.60 -1.42
C PHE A 68 -7.33 -2.38 -0.11
N CYS A 69 -6.49 -1.34 -0.05
CA CYS A 69 -5.77 -0.98 1.17
C CYS A 69 -6.70 -0.54 2.31
N ILE A 70 -7.75 0.23 2.00
CA ILE A 70 -8.77 0.62 2.98
C ILE A 70 -9.50 -0.62 3.53
N ALA A 71 -9.91 -1.54 2.65
CA ALA A 71 -10.58 -2.77 3.04
C ALA A 71 -9.70 -3.64 3.95
N VAL A 72 -8.42 -3.80 3.60
CA VAL A 72 -7.42 -4.49 4.44
C VAL A 72 -7.22 -3.79 5.79
N ALA A 73 -7.19 -2.45 5.80
CA ALA A 73 -7.06 -1.68 7.04
C ALA A 73 -8.30 -1.85 7.93
N ILE A 74 -9.52 -1.78 7.38
CA ILE A 74 -10.76 -2.06 8.12
C ILE A 74 -10.68 -3.46 8.74
N ALA A 75 -10.35 -4.48 7.94
CA ALA A 75 -10.22 -5.86 8.41
C ALA A 75 -9.19 -5.99 9.55
N LEU A 76 -8.05 -5.31 9.45
CA LEU A 76 -7.03 -5.26 10.50
C LEU A 76 -7.60 -4.63 11.79
N PHE A 77 -8.27 -3.48 11.70
CA PHE A 77 -8.78 -2.72 12.85
C PHE A 77 -9.99 -3.35 13.54
N THR A 78 -10.72 -4.21 12.83
CA THR A 78 -11.85 -4.98 13.37
C THR A 78 -11.47 -6.39 13.81
N GLY A 79 -10.24 -6.85 13.54
CA GLY A 79 -9.77 -8.17 13.93
C GLY A 79 -9.65 -8.33 15.45
N SER A 80 -9.94 -9.53 15.97
CA SER A 80 -9.86 -9.85 17.41
C SER A 80 -8.48 -9.52 17.98
N LYS A 81 -7.42 -9.93 17.28
CA LYS A 81 -6.04 -9.60 17.65
C LYS A 81 -5.82 -8.10 17.83
N TRP A 82 -6.41 -7.26 16.97
CA TRP A 82 -6.26 -5.81 17.12
C TRP A 82 -6.95 -5.29 18.39
N VAL A 83 -8.12 -5.81 18.72
CA VAL A 83 -8.94 -5.36 19.85
C VAL A 83 -8.39 -5.86 21.19
N GLU A 84 -7.87 -7.08 21.24
CA GLU A 84 -7.45 -7.74 22.49
C GLU A 84 -5.97 -7.50 22.84
N GLU A 85 -5.10 -7.30 21.85
CA GLU A 85 -3.66 -7.19 22.08
C GLU A 85 -3.28 -5.84 22.70
N GLN A 86 -2.58 -5.88 23.85
CA GLN A 86 -1.94 -4.68 24.38
C GLN A 86 -0.62 -4.42 23.63
N PRO A 87 -0.45 -3.24 23.02
CA PRO A 87 0.76 -2.97 22.27
C PRO A 87 1.96 -2.82 23.20
N ARG A 88 3.02 -3.57 22.92
CA ARG A 88 4.36 -3.27 23.44
C ARG A 88 4.85 -2.01 22.75
N VAL A 89 5.02 -0.93 23.51
CA VAL A 89 5.46 0.37 23.03
C VAL A 89 6.97 0.49 23.24
N GLU A 90 7.73 0.55 22.15
CA GLU A 90 9.16 0.81 22.16
C GLU A 90 9.43 2.10 21.38
N PHE A 91 10.08 3.09 22.00
CA PHE A 91 10.38 4.33 21.31
C PHE A 91 11.52 4.13 20.30
N ASP A 92 11.38 4.68 19.09
CA ASP A 92 12.44 4.67 18.08
C ASP A 92 13.33 5.92 18.18
N PRO A 93 14.58 5.83 18.68
CA PRO A 93 15.50 6.95 18.71
C PRO A 93 16.20 7.21 17.37
N ARG A 94 16.05 6.32 16.37
CA ARG A 94 16.85 6.33 15.14
C ARG A 94 16.26 7.26 14.08
N LYS A 95 17.13 7.93 13.31
CA LYS A 95 16.76 8.78 12.18
C LYS A 95 17.26 8.19 10.86
N PRO A 96 16.43 8.10 9.80
CA PRO A 96 14.98 8.34 9.81
C PRO A 96 14.24 7.27 10.63
N SER A 97 13.11 7.63 11.23
CA SER A 97 12.28 6.68 12.00
C SER A 97 11.72 5.58 11.10
N LEU A 98 11.41 4.41 11.66
CA LEU A 98 10.84 3.31 10.85
C LEU A 98 9.49 3.74 10.27
N PHE A 99 8.73 4.53 11.03
CA PHE A 99 7.45 5.06 10.56
C PHE A 99 7.63 5.97 9.34
N THR A 100 8.65 6.84 9.34
CA THR A 100 8.97 7.65 8.15
C THR A 100 9.34 6.77 6.96
N LEU A 101 10.11 5.70 7.17
CA LEU A 101 10.46 4.74 6.11
C LEU A 101 9.23 3.99 5.57
N THR A 102 8.27 3.62 6.42
CA THR A 102 7.03 2.97 5.96
C THR A 102 6.15 3.94 5.16
N LEU A 103 6.05 5.20 5.58
CA LEU A 103 5.33 6.23 4.81
C LEU A 103 6.01 6.52 3.47
N LEU A 104 7.34 6.62 3.45
CA LEU A 104 8.11 6.76 2.21
C LEU A 104 7.89 5.54 1.29
N SER A 105 7.87 4.33 1.85
CA SER A 105 7.58 3.10 1.10
C SER A 105 6.20 3.11 0.45
N ILE A 106 5.16 3.55 1.17
CA ILE A 106 3.81 3.71 0.61
C ILE A 106 3.81 4.73 -0.53
N PHE A 107 4.46 5.87 -0.33
CA PHE A 107 4.54 6.93 -1.34
C PHE A 107 5.21 6.43 -2.63
N VAL A 108 6.41 5.84 -2.54
CA VAL A 108 7.12 5.35 -3.73
C VAL A 108 6.37 4.20 -4.41
N LEU A 109 5.69 3.31 -3.66
CA LEU A 109 4.84 2.29 -4.25
C LEU A 109 3.64 2.89 -5.00
N TYR A 110 3.03 3.95 -4.48
CA TYR A 110 1.91 4.61 -5.13
C TYR A 110 2.35 5.30 -6.44
N VAL A 111 3.51 5.95 -6.42
CA VAL A 111 4.13 6.49 -7.65
C VAL A 111 4.40 5.36 -8.65
N GLN A 112 4.97 4.25 -8.20
CA GLN A 112 5.25 3.09 -9.05
C GLN A 112 4.00 2.49 -9.69
N LEU A 113 2.90 2.43 -8.93
CA LEU A 113 1.59 1.99 -9.40
C LEU A 113 1.11 2.90 -10.53
N VAL A 114 1.15 4.23 -10.34
CA VAL A 114 0.73 5.19 -11.37
C VAL A 114 1.61 5.07 -12.60
N LEU A 115 2.93 5.00 -12.46
CA LEU A 115 3.85 4.81 -13.59
C LEU A 115 3.56 3.50 -14.35
N GLY A 116 3.28 2.41 -13.63
CA GLY A 116 2.94 1.11 -14.23
C GLY A 116 1.60 1.12 -14.95
N ALA A 117 0.61 1.80 -14.38
CA ALA A 117 -0.69 1.97 -15.02
C ALA A 117 -0.61 2.87 -16.27
N MET A 118 0.17 3.95 -16.21
CA MET A 118 0.43 4.81 -17.36
C MET A 118 1.14 4.06 -18.49
N TYR A 119 2.09 3.19 -18.16
CA TYR A 119 2.71 2.32 -19.17
C TYR A 119 1.69 1.34 -19.78
N ARG A 120 0.86 0.69 -18.96
CA ARG A 120 -0.18 -0.23 -19.43
C ARG A 120 -1.17 0.42 -20.39
N HIS A 121 -1.59 1.65 -20.08
CA HIS A 121 -2.58 2.40 -20.83
C HIS A 121 -1.96 3.37 -21.85
N HIS A 122 -0.70 3.15 -22.26
CA HIS A 122 -0.02 3.91 -23.33
C HIS A 122 0.14 5.43 -23.06
N GLY A 123 0.08 5.86 -21.79
CA GLY A 123 0.32 7.24 -21.38
C GLY A 123 1.80 7.57 -21.13
N LEU A 124 2.63 6.57 -20.85
CA LEU A 124 4.09 6.71 -20.68
C LEU A 124 4.84 5.52 -21.30
N SER A 125 6.11 5.73 -21.64
CA SER A 125 7.01 4.65 -22.03
C SER A 125 7.32 3.72 -20.83
N TRP A 126 7.93 2.56 -21.10
CA TRP A 126 8.26 1.57 -20.07
C TRP A 126 9.37 2.01 -19.11
N TRP A 127 10.32 2.82 -19.57
CA TRP A 127 11.56 3.12 -18.84
C TRP A 127 11.36 3.86 -17.51
N PRO A 128 10.44 4.83 -17.33
CA PRO A 128 10.26 5.48 -16.03
C PRO A 128 9.77 4.50 -14.97
N HIS A 129 8.88 3.59 -15.35
CA HIS A 129 8.39 2.54 -14.46
C HIS A 129 9.52 1.58 -14.05
N VAL A 130 10.36 1.16 -15.00
CA VAL A 130 11.46 0.22 -14.73
C VAL A 130 12.57 0.86 -13.89
N VAL A 131 12.98 2.10 -14.19
CA VAL A 131 14.00 2.82 -13.40
C VAL A 131 13.50 3.07 -11.98
N HIS A 132 12.25 3.54 -11.84
CA HIS A 132 11.66 3.79 -10.53
C HIS A 132 11.45 2.48 -9.72
N ALA A 133 11.28 1.33 -10.39
CA ALA A 133 11.23 0.03 -9.71
C ALA A 133 12.51 -0.24 -8.89
N GLY A 134 13.69 0.17 -9.37
CA GLY A 134 14.94 0.04 -8.62
C GLY A 134 14.94 0.84 -7.32
N ILE A 135 14.41 2.07 -7.35
CA ILE A 135 14.25 2.93 -6.17
C ILE A 135 13.28 2.30 -5.18
N VAL A 136 12.14 1.82 -5.67
CA VAL A 136 11.11 1.16 -4.84
C VAL A 136 11.70 -0.07 -4.15
N SER A 137 12.37 -0.96 -4.90
CA SER A 137 13.00 -2.15 -4.34
C SER A 137 14.03 -1.83 -3.27
N PHE A 138 14.86 -0.80 -3.48
CA PHE A 138 15.82 -0.35 -2.49
C PHE A 138 15.14 0.16 -1.21
N VAL A 139 14.16 1.07 -1.34
CA VAL A 139 13.45 1.66 -0.18
C VAL A 139 12.70 0.59 0.61
N LEU A 140 12.03 -0.35 -0.07
CA LEU A 140 11.30 -1.43 0.60
C LEU A 140 12.24 -2.43 1.26
N ALA A 141 13.34 -2.81 0.60
CA ALA A 141 14.34 -3.70 1.18
C ALA A 141 14.98 -3.06 2.41
N TRP A 142 15.36 -1.78 2.35
CA TRP A 142 15.83 -1.04 3.52
C TRP A 142 14.80 -1.09 4.65
N THR A 143 13.56 -0.71 4.36
CA THR A 143 12.48 -0.65 5.36
C THR A 143 12.27 -2.00 6.04
N ALA A 144 12.18 -3.07 5.26
CA ALA A 144 11.98 -4.42 5.80
C ALA A 144 13.20 -4.93 6.57
N VAL A 145 14.42 -4.76 6.06
CA VAL A 145 15.65 -5.15 6.75
C VAL A 145 15.80 -4.39 8.07
N ARG A 146 15.50 -3.08 8.09
CA ARG A 146 15.53 -2.27 9.32
C ARG A 146 14.45 -2.69 10.30
N ALA A 147 13.26 -3.05 9.84
CA ALA A 147 12.21 -3.61 10.69
C ALA A 147 12.64 -4.95 11.32
N LEU A 148 13.30 -5.84 10.55
CA LEU A 148 13.75 -7.15 11.03
C LEU A 148 14.99 -7.06 11.92
N ALA A 149 15.96 -6.20 11.60
CA ALA A 149 17.19 -6.06 12.36
C ALA A 149 16.94 -5.46 13.76
N VAL A 150 15.91 -4.61 13.90
CA VAL A 150 15.65 -3.87 15.14
C VAL A 150 14.45 -4.42 15.91
N TYR A 151 13.36 -4.75 15.21
CA TYR A 151 12.07 -5.08 15.82
C TYR A 151 11.59 -6.49 15.48
N SER A 152 12.48 -7.42 15.14
CA SER A 152 12.12 -8.83 14.87
C SER A 152 11.46 -9.55 16.04
N HIS A 153 11.67 -9.07 17.27
CA HIS A 153 11.03 -9.60 18.47
C HIS A 153 9.53 -9.23 18.54
N ILE A 154 9.09 -8.19 17.82
CA ILE A 154 7.68 -7.79 17.71
C ILE A 154 7.08 -8.51 16.51
N GLU A 155 6.32 -9.58 16.76
CA GLU A 155 5.78 -10.43 15.70
C GLU A 155 4.88 -9.66 14.70
N ALA A 156 4.13 -8.67 15.20
CA ALA A 156 3.28 -7.80 14.40
C ALA A 156 4.05 -6.95 13.37
N VAL A 157 5.33 -6.66 13.62
CA VAL A 157 6.25 -5.95 12.71
C VAL A 157 7.04 -6.95 11.86
N ARG A 158 7.52 -8.04 12.47
CA ARG A 158 8.30 -9.09 11.79
C ARG A 158 7.54 -9.72 10.63
N ARG A 159 6.29 -10.17 10.84
CA ARG A 159 5.53 -10.90 9.81
C ARG A 159 5.32 -10.05 8.54
N PRO A 160 4.80 -8.82 8.60
CA PRO A 160 4.68 -7.97 7.41
C PRO A 160 6.03 -7.67 6.75
N ALA A 161 7.11 -7.49 7.52
CA ALA A 161 8.44 -7.23 6.95
C ALA A 161 8.99 -8.43 6.17
N VAL A 162 8.82 -9.67 6.67
CA VAL A 162 9.18 -10.89 5.92
C VAL A 162 8.34 -11.03 4.65
N ILE A 163 7.02 -10.85 4.77
CA ILE A 163 6.09 -10.91 3.63
C ILE A 163 6.47 -9.84 2.58
N MET A 164 6.80 -8.62 3.01
CA MET A 164 7.26 -7.55 2.13
C MET A 164 8.50 -7.95 1.33
N LEU A 165 9.54 -8.52 1.95
CA LEU A 165 10.73 -8.97 1.23
C LEU A 165 10.40 -10.05 0.19
N SER A 166 9.61 -11.05 0.57
CA SER A 166 9.17 -12.11 -0.35
C SER A 166 8.37 -11.55 -1.53
N LEU A 167 7.45 -10.62 -1.26
CA LEU A 167 6.63 -9.98 -2.29
C LEU A 167 7.46 -9.07 -3.21
N VAL A 168 8.50 -8.37 -2.72
CA VAL A 168 9.41 -7.58 -3.57
C VAL A 168 10.11 -8.47 -4.59
N ILE A 169 10.65 -9.62 -4.14
CA ILE A 169 11.32 -10.58 -5.03
C ILE A 169 10.32 -11.10 -6.07
N ALA A 170 9.14 -11.55 -5.63
CA ALA A 170 8.10 -12.02 -6.52
C ALA A 170 7.68 -10.94 -7.53
N GLN A 171 7.55 -9.68 -7.10
CA GLN A 171 7.13 -8.56 -7.94
C GLN A 171 8.17 -8.23 -9.02
N LEU A 172 9.46 -8.31 -8.69
CA LEU A 172 10.55 -8.12 -9.67
C LEU A 172 10.57 -9.24 -10.70
N CYS A 173 10.48 -10.50 -10.27
CA CYS A 173 10.39 -11.65 -11.19
C CYS A 173 9.17 -11.54 -12.10
N LEU A 174 7.99 -11.24 -11.54
CA LEU A 174 6.76 -11.07 -12.31
C LEU A 174 6.81 -9.85 -13.23
N GLY A 175 7.45 -8.75 -12.81
CA GLY A 175 7.62 -7.54 -13.62
C GLY A 175 8.51 -7.79 -14.82
N PHE A 176 9.61 -8.51 -14.63
CA PHE A 176 10.48 -8.95 -15.71
C PHE A 176 9.77 -9.90 -16.67
N THR A 177 9.06 -10.91 -16.16
CA THR A 177 8.26 -11.82 -16.98
C THR A 177 7.17 -11.09 -17.76
N ALA A 178 6.46 -10.15 -17.12
CA ALA A 178 5.43 -9.33 -17.77
C ALA A 178 6.02 -8.43 -18.86
N PHE A 179 7.25 -7.91 -18.67
CA PHE A 179 7.95 -7.14 -19.70
C PHE A 179 8.31 -8.02 -20.89
N LEU A 180 8.93 -9.18 -20.65
CA LEU A 180 9.30 -10.12 -21.71
C LEU A 180 8.09 -10.59 -22.51
N THR A 181 7.00 -10.97 -21.83
CA THR A 181 5.80 -11.46 -22.51
C THR A 181 5.16 -10.37 -23.37
N ARG A 182 5.20 -9.10 -22.93
CA ARG A 182 4.69 -7.96 -23.70
C ARG A 182 5.56 -7.61 -24.91
N VAL A 183 6.89 -7.76 -24.80
CA VAL A 183 7.81 -7.49 -25.91
C VAL A 183 7.75 -8.62 -26.95
N ALA A 184 7.68 -9.87 -26.51
CA ALA A 184 7.69 -11.04 -27.38
C ALA A 184 6.33 -11.28 -28.09
N TRP A 185 5.21 -11.08 -27.40
CA TRP A 185 3.88 -11.43 -27.91
C TRP A 185 2.91 -10.25 -28.04
N GLY A 186 3.31 -9.04 -27.65
CA GLY A 186 2.40 -7.89 -27.59
C GLY A 186 2.30 -7.04 -28.86
N LYS A 187 3.17 -7.22 -29.86
CA LYS A 187 3.21 -6.37 -31.06
C LYS A 187 2.29 -6.84 -32.19
N ASP A 188 2.18 -8.15 -32.39
CA ASP A 188 1.54 -8.74 -33.58
C ASP A 188 0.25 -9.51 -33.25
N ALA A 189 -0.11 -9.61 -31.96
CA ALA A 189 -1.30 -10.34 -31.53
C ALA A 189 -2.54 -9.44 -31.57
N ALA A 190 -3.62 -9.90 -32.21
CA ALA A 190 -4.91 -9.20 -32.23
C ALA A 190 -5.54 -9.09 -30.82
N GLN A 191 -5.15 -9.97 -29.90
CA GLN A 191 -5.61 -10.01 -28.51
C GLN A 191 -4.45 -10.41 -27.58
N PRO A 192 -4.49 -10.06 -26.28
CA PRO A 192 -3.45 -10.44 -25.35
C PRO A 192 -3.36 -11.95 -25.17
N GLU A 193 -2.20 -12.52 -25.46
CA GLU A 193 -1.94 -13.94 -25.26
C GLU A 193 -2.04 -14.35 -23.79
N LEU A 194 -2.47 -15.58 -23.53
CA LEU A 194 -2.71 -16.08 -22.16
C LEU A 194 -1.51 -15.91 -21.21
N PRO A 195 -0.25 -16.17 -21.63
CA PRO A 195 0.93 -15.89 -20.78
C PRO A 195 1.11 -14.42 -20.43
N MET A 196 0.78 -13.50 -21.34
CA MET A 196 0.82 -12.06 -21.08
C MET A 196 -0.27 -11.67 -20.09
N VAL A 197 -1.49 -12.21 -20.22
CA VAL A 197 -2.58 -11.95 -19.26
C VAL A 197 -2.21 -12.45 -17.87
N ILE A 198 -1.75 -13.70 -17.74
CA ILE A 198 -1.37 -14.28 -16.44
C ILE A 198 -0.25 -13.45 -15.80
N SER A 199 0.85 -13.21 -16.52
CA SER A 199 2.00 -12.48 -15.96
C SER A 199 1.63 -11.05 -15.55
N THR A 200 0.89 -10.31 -16.38
CA THR A 200 0.53 -8.92 -16.08
C THR A 200 -0.52 -8.82 -14.96
N VAL A 201 -1.50 -9.72 -14.90
CA VAL A 201 -2.50 -9.76 -13.81
C VAL A 201 -1.84 -10.17 -12.50
N SER A 202 -1.00 -11.21 -12.50
CA SER A 202 -0.23 -11.62 -11.32
C SER A 202 0.67 -10.50 -10.81
N HIS A 203 1.35 -9.77 -11.69
CA HIS A 203 2.16 -8.62 -11.31
C HIS A 203 1.34 -7.50 -10.66
N VAL A 204 0.11 -7.25 -11.12
CA VAL A 204 -0.78 -6.26 -10.47
C VAL A 204 -1.25 -6.74 -9.11
N ALA A 205 -1.67 -8.01 -9.02
CA ALA A 205 -2.16 -8.58 -7.78
C ALA A 205 -1.07 -8.61 -6.70
N VAL A 206 0.14 -9.03 -7.03
CA VAL A 206 1.30 -9.01 -6.11
C VAL A 206 1.68 -7.57 -5.76
N GLY A 207 1.62 -6.62 -6.70
CA GLY A 207 1.80 -5.19 -6.42
C GLY A 207 0.78 -4.64 -5.42
N ALA A 208 -0.49 -5.05 -5.53
CA ALA A 208 -1.54 -4.68 -4.59
C ALA A 208 -1.30 -5.28 -3.19
N LEU A 209 -0.90 -6.55 -3.12
CA LEU A 209 -0.52 -7.21 -1.86
C LEU A 209 0.69 -6.53 -1.22
N LEU A 210 1.67 -6.11 -2.02
CA LEU A 210 2.85 -5.40 -1.52
C LEU A 210 2.48 -4.04 -0.92
N LEU A 211 1.62 -3.26 -1.59
CA LEU A 211 1.10 -2.00 -1.05
C LEU A 211 0.31 -2.22 0.25
N ALA A 212 -0.61 -3.19 0.26
CA ALA A 212 -1.39 -3.52 1.46
C ALA A 212 -0.51 -3.99 2.63
N THR A 213 0.50 -4.82 2.37
CA THR A 213 1.48 -5.26 3.38
C THR A 213 2.27 -4.08 3.94
N THR A 214 2.62 -3.11 3.10
CA THR A 214 3.31 -1.88 3.51
C THR A 214 2.41 -1.02 4.40
N VAL A 215 1.12 -0.91 4.08
CA VAL A 215 0.12 -0.22 4.91
C VAL A 215 -0.02 -0.92 6.27
N ILE A 216 -0.13 -2.25 6.29
CA ILE A 216 -0.16 -3.03 7.54
C ILE A 216 1.09 -2.76 8.36
N LEU A 217 2.28 -2.85 7.75
CA LEU A 217 3.54 -2.57 8.43
C LEU A 217 3.54 -1.16 9.02
N SER A 218 3.10 -0.15 8.26
CA SER A 218 3.02 1.23 8.74
C SER A 218 2.09 1.38 9.95
N ILE A 219 0.93 0.72 9.95
CA ILE A 219 -0.02 0.74 11.07
C ILE A 219 0.58 0.03 12.30
N GLN A 220 1.26 -1.10 12.11
CA GLN A 220 1.88 -1.86 13.20
C GLN A 220 3.08 -1.13 13.80
N VAL A 221 3.90 -0.48 12.96
CA VAL A 221 4.99 0.38 13.42
C VAL A 221 4.44 1.58 14.18
N TRP A 222 3.38 2.23 13.70
CA TRP A 222 2.74 3.32 14.45
C TRP A 222 2.20 2.87 15.81
N ARG A 223 1.62 1.67 15.88
CA ARG A 223 1.06 1.11 17.12
C ARG A 223 2.11 0.69 18.14
N HIS A 224 3.18 0.04 17.70
CA HIS A 224 4.17 -0.60 18.57
C HIS A 224 5.46 0.21 18.74
N VAL A 225 5.76 1.09 17.79
CA VAL A 225 7.02 1.81 17.72
C VAL A 225 6.78 3.32 17.47
N PRO A 226 6.11 4.02 18.39
CA PRO A 226 5.90 5.45 18.24
C PRO A 226 7.24 6.21 18.27
N VAL A 227 7.32 7.29 17.50
CA VAL A 227 8.48 8.18 17.48
C VAL A 227 8.56 8.87 18.85
N ALA A 228 9.70 8.75 19.53
CA ALA A 228 9.96 9.58 20.70
C ALA A 228 10.07 11.04 20.24
N PHE A 229 9.14 11.89 20.69
CA PHE A 229 9.39 13.31 20.70
C PHE A 229 10.44 13.57 21.79
N GLU A 230 11.63 14.02 21.41
CA GLU A 230 12.57 14.62 22.36
C GLU A 230 11.88 15.85 22.96
N GLU A 231 11.20 15.69 24.09
CA GLU A 231 10.95 16.80 25.00
C GLU A 231 12.33 17.28 25.44
N ARG A 232 12.83 18.34 24.80
CA ARG A 232 13.90 19.14 25.37
C ARG A 232 13.33 19.79 26.62
N VAL A 233 13.37 19.08 27.75
CA VAL A 233 13.28 19.71 29.06
C VAL A 233 14.43 20.71 29.10
N PRO A 234 14.17 22.04 29.18
CA PRO A 234 15.24 22.99 29.37
C PRO A 234 15.94 22.60 30.68
N GLN A 235 17.20 22.18 30.59
CA GLN A 235 18.01 22.05 31.79
C GLN A 235 18.02 23.43 32.43
N ALA A 236 17.26 23.60 33.51
CA ALA A 236 17.40 24.76 34.37
C ALA A 236 18.87 24.80 34.77
N GLN A 237 19.60 25.82 34.28
CA GLN A 237 20.92 26.17 34.78
C GLN A 237 20.78 26.28 36.29
N ARG A 238 21.24 25.26 37.02
CA ARG A 238 21.58 25.39 38.42
C ARG A 238 22.84 26.23 38.43
N ASP A 239 22.64 27.53 38.56
CA ASP A 239 23.71 28.50 38.80
C ASP A 239 24.40 28.14 40.13
N PRO A 240 25.68 27.73 40.13
CA PRO A 240 26.40 27.38 41.36
C PRO A 240 26.86 28.60 42.17
N SER A 241 26.45 29.82 41.82
CA SER A 241 27.02 31.07 42.34
C SER A 241 26.32 31.65 43.59
N ALA A 242 25.41 30.90 44.24
CA ALA A 242 24.84 31.27 45.53
C ALA A 242 25.40 30.39 46.65
N ALA A 243 26.66 30.64 47.03
CA ALA A 243 27.27 30.19 48.27
C ALA A 243 28.12 31.33 48.85
#